data_AF-A0A6V7TXK9-F1
#
_entry.id   AF-A0A6V7TXK9-F1
#
_cell.length_a   1.000
_cell.length_b   1.000
_cell.length_c   1.000
_cell.angle_alpha   90.00
_cell.angle_beta   90.00
_cell.angle_gamma   90.00
#
_symmetry.space_group_name_H-M   'P 1'
#
loop_
_entity.id
_entity.type
_entity.pdbx_description
1 polymer ?
#
loop_
_entity_poly.entity_id
_entity_poly.type
_entity_poly.pdbx_seq_one_letter_code
_entity_poly.pdbx_strand_id
1 'polypeptide(L)'
;MISLPIEVQLRILKYLNFNELISVKQTNSYFNNLISKYEGELTRRKFHLISIRSIKELAYSDEIIDLRSTNFEFTLTDQLKEKWQAAIDKSTRLFSHSGKKLFICMRKKGDEDASYYILKLPHYPKNLKQMIIVRCWLERLFKCDFDCADFYNTVFNQEMINILFDNDKTISLQFNIKNVSLRAGKKELRIF
;
A
#
# COMPACT_ATOMS: atom_id res chain seq x y z
N MET A 1 -19.38 17.29 16.04
CA MET A 1 -19.18 16.76 14.67
C MET A 1 -20.41 16.02 14.13
N ILE A 2 -21.05 15.13 14.92
CA ILE A 2 -22.21 14.33 14.48
C ILE A 2 -23.43 15.19 14.06
N SER A 3 -23.59 16.38 14.64
CA SER A 3 -24.68 17.33 14.31
C SER A 3 -24.46 18.14 13.03
N LEU A 4 -23.30 18.01 12.37
CA LEU A 4 -23.00 18.74 11.13
C LEU A 4 -23.61 18.03 9.91
N PRO A 5 -23.91 18.75 8.82
CA PRO A 5 -24.24 18.11 7.55
C PRO A 5 -23.15 17.14 7.09
N ILE A 6 -23.54 16.08 6.38
CA ILE A 6 -22.65 14.98 6.00
C ILE A 6 -21.46 15.47 5.16
N GLU A 7 -21.68 16.45 4.29
CA GLU A 7 -20.65 17.05 3.43
C GLU A 7 -19.60 17.78 4.25
N VAL A 8 -20.02 18.46 5.33
CA VAL A 8 -19.12 19.17 6.24
C VAL A 8 -18.32 18.18 7.07
N GLN A 9 -18.94 17.09 7.54
CA GLN A 9 -18.23 16.02 8.23
C GLN A 9 -17.16 15.40 7.33
N LEU A 10 -17.50 15.08 6.08
CA LEU A 10 -16.54 14.54 5.11
C LEU A 10 -15.41 15.53 4.80
N ARG A 11 -15.70 16.83 4.68
CA ARG A 11 -14.65 17.85 4.52
C ARG A 11 -13.68 17.86 5.69
N ILE A 12 -14.16 17.80 6.93
CA ILE A 12 -13.30 17.75 8.13
C ILE A 12 -12.45 16.48 8.10
N LEU A 13 -13.06 15.32 7.83
CA LEU A 13 -12.36 14.04 7.79
C LEU A 13 -11.27 14.00 6.69
N LYS A 14 -11.43 14.72 5.58
CA LYS A 14 -10.40 14.83 4.51
C LYS A 14 -9.11 15.54 4.97
N TYR A 15 -9.13 16.28 6.08
CA TYR A 15 -7.92 16.90 6.65
C TYR A 15 -7.16 15.98 7.60
N LEU A 16 -7.77 14.89 8.03
CA LEU A 16 -7.13 13.92 8.92
C LEU A 16 -6.19 13.02 8.13
N ASN A 17 -5.02 12.75 8.70
CA ASN A 17 -4.11 11.75 8.16
C ASN A 17 -4.64 10.34 8.48
N PHE A 18 -4.07 9.34 7.80
CA PHE A 18 -4.52 7.94 7.94
C PHE A 18 -4.59 7.41 9.37
N ASN A 19 -3.62 7.73 10.24
CA ASN A 19 -3.64 7.26 11.63
C ASN A 19 -4.77 7.94 12.41
N GLU A 20 -4.98 9.23 12.18
CA GLU A 20 -6.07 10.01 12.78
C GLU A 20 -7.43 9.50 12.31
N LEU A 21 -7.58 9.15 11.03
CA LEU A 21 -8.80 8.53 10.50
C LEU A 21 -9.09 7.18 11.15
N ILE A 22 -8.08 6.33 11.37
CA ILE A 22 -8.23 5.08 12.12
C ILE A 22 -8.69 5.37 13.54
N SER A 23 -8.06 6.32 14.22
CA SER A 23 -8.45 6.70 15.58
C SER A 23 -9.90 7.16 15.63
N VAL A 24 -10.34 8.01 14.68
CA VAL A 24 -11.74 8.45 14.58
C VAL A 24 -12.68 7.28 14.29
N LYS A 25 -12.30 6.35 13.41
CA LYS A 25 -13.07 5.13 13.10
C LYS A 25 -13.33 4.29 14.36
N GLN A 26 -12.40 4.28 15.30
CA GLN A 26 -12.50 3.54 16.56
C GLN A 26 -13.31 4.28 17.65
N THR A 27 -13.62 5.56 17.50
CA THR A 27 -14.32 6.33 18.55
C THR A 27 -15.78 5.92 18.74
N ASN A 28 -16.52 5.64 17.65
CA ASN A 28 -17.91 5.19 17.72
C ASN A 28 -18.37 4.53 16.41
N SER A 29 -19.49 3.81 16.49
CA SER A 29 -20.09 3.09 15.36
C SER A 29 -20.54 4.01 14.22
N TYR A 30 -20.96 5.25 14.52
CA TYR A 30 -21.35 6.23 13.51
C TYR A 30 -20.16 6.62 12.62
N PHE A 31 -19.03 7.02 13.20
CA PHE A 31 -17.83 7.33 12.41
C PHE A 31 -17.22 6.09 11.78
N ASN A 32 -17.32 4.93 12.41
CA ASN A 32 -16.92 3.67 11.78
C ASN A 32 -17.69 3.46 10.46
N ASN A 33 -19.02 3.55 10.51
CA ASN A 33 -19.88 3.37 9.35
C ASN A 33 -19.66 4.48 8.32
N LEU A 34 -19.53 5.74 8.77
CA LEU A 34 -19.31 6.88 7.89
C LEU A 34 -17.99 6.77 7.13
N ILE A 35 -16.90 6.53 7.85
CA ILE A 35 -15.57 6.40 7.24
C ILE A 35 -15.51 5.17 6.36
N SER A 36 -16.14 4.06 6.74
CA SER A 36 -16.19 2.86 5.89
C SER A 36 -17.00 3.10 4.61
N LYS A 37 -18.12 3.83 4.69
CA LYS A 37 -18.95 4.17 3.51
C LYS A 37 -18.21 5.07 2.51
N TYR A 38 -17.41 6.02 3.00
CA TYR A 38 -16.66 6.97 2.18
C TYR A 38 -15.15 6.69 2.20
N GLU A 39 -14.74 5.45 2.47
CA GLU A 39 -13.32 5.11 2.68
C GLU A 39 -12.49 5.51 1.45
N GLY A 40 -13.02 5.23 0.26
CA GLY A 40 -12.42 5.60 -1.01
C GLY A 40 -12.28 7.10 -1.25
N GLU A 41 -13.01 7.97 -0.55
CA GLU A 41 -12.87 9.44 -0.66
C GLU A 41 -12.01 10.04 0.45
N LEU A 42 -12.00 9.41 1.63
CA LEU A 42 -11.38 9.95 2.85
C LEU A 42 -9.95 9.45 3.05
N THR A 43 -9.64 8.21 2.68
CA THR A 43 -8.37 7.57 3.05
C THR A 43 -7.24 7.72 2.04
N ARG A 44 -7.48 8.42 0.92
CA ARG A 44 -6.46 8.55 -0.12
C ARG A 44 -5.40 9.57 0.25
N ARG A 45 -4.33 9.10 0.90
CA ARG A 45 -3.08 9.88 0.95
C ARG A 45 -2.63 10.13 -0.48
N LYS A 46 -2.44 11.41 -0.82
CA LYS A 46 -1.96 11.84 -2.12
C LYS A 46 -0.44 11.88 -2.10
N PHE A 47 0.16 11.03 -2.89
CA PHE A 47 1.58 11.02 -3.15
C PHE A 47 1.84 11.54 -4.55
N HIS A 48 3.00 12.16 -4.74
CA HIS A 48 3.43 12.53 -6.07
C HIS A 48 3.98 11.32 -6.83
N LEU A 49 4.74 10.43 -6.16
CA LEU A 49 5.40 9.30 -6.81
C LEU A 49 5.30 8.03 -5.97
N ILE A 50 5.09 6.88 -6.62
CA ILE A 50 5.44 5.55 -6.12
C ILE A 50 6.50 4.91 -7.01
N SER A 51 7.48 4.22 -6.40
CA SER A 51 8.48 3.43 -7.14
C SER A 51 8.94 2.22 -6.33
N ILE A 52 9.55 1.26 -7.00
CA ILE A 52 10.23 0.13 -6.34
C ILE A 52 11.73 0.25 -6.65
N ARG A 53 12.55 0.38 -5.61
CA ARG A 53 13.99 0.68 -5.74
C ARG A 53 14.86 -0.28 -4.96
N SER A 54 16.12 -0.39 -5.36
CA SER A 54 17.11 -1.15 -4.62
C SER A 54 17.79 -0.31 -3.53
N ILE A 55 18.34 -0.92 -2.48
CA ILE A 55 18.98 -0.18 -1.36
C ILE A 55 20.07 0.80 -1.79
N LYS A 56 20.73 0.53 -2.93
CA LYS A 56 21.81 1.37 -3.48
C LYS A 56 21.30 2.70 -4.04
N GLU A 57 20.00 2.84 -4.22
CA GLU A 57 19.32 4.00 -4.80
C GLU A 57 18.61 4.86 -3.74
N LEU A 58 18.77 4.54 -2.45
CA LEU A 58 18.16 5.25 -1.33
C LEU A 58 19.15 6.26 -0.71
N ALA A 59 18.66 7.42 -0.30
CA ALA A 59 19.47 8.44 0.38
C ALA A 59 19.40 8.23 1.91
N TYR A 60 20.41 8.70 2.64
CA TYR A 60 20.48 8.54 4.11
C TYR A 60 19.39 9.30 4.88
N SER A 61 18.70 10.24 4.26
CA SER A 61 17.68 11.11 4.88
C SER A 61 16.24 10.58 4.75
N ASP A 62 16.05 9.38 4.21
CA ASP A 62 14.71 8.84 3.95
C ASP A 62 14.03 8.28 5.21
N GLU A 63 12.72 8.53 5.35
CA GLU A 63 11.93 8.09 6.51
C GLU A 63 11.50 6.62 6.30
N ILE A 64 12.04 5.71 7.12
CA ILE A 64 11.67 4.29 7.06
C ILE A 64 10.39 4.07 7.86
N ILE A 65 9.35 3.60 7.18
CA ILE A 65 8.11 3.14 7.81
C ILE A 65 8.39 1.77 8.44
N ASP A 66 8.41 1.71 9.78
CA ASP A 66 8.50 0.44 10.50
C ASP A 66 7.18 -0.32 10.42
N LEU A 67 7.25 -1.53 9.85
CA LEU A 67 6.12 -2.44 9.69
C LEU A 67 5.62 -3.03 11.01
N ARG A 68 6.41 -2.97 12.08
CA ARG A 68 6.15 -3.70 13.33
C ARG A 68 5.14 -3.02 14.25
N SER A 69 4.88 -1.72 14.07
CA SER A 69 4.07 -0.92 14.99
C SER A 69 2.57 -0.97 14.73
N THR A 70 2.12 -1.71 13.71
CA THR A 70 0.71 -1.75 13.33
C THR A 70 0.05 -3.06 13.71
N ASN A 71 -0.86 -3.00 14.69
CA ASN A 71 -1.79 -4.08 15.00
C ASN A 71 -2.82 -4.16 13.86
N PHE A 72 -2.59 -5.09 12.94
CA PHE A 72 -3.53 -5.38 11.86
C PHE A 72 -4.52 -6.44 12.34
N GLU A 73 -5.78 -6.06 12.49
CA GLU A 73 -6.87 -7.00 12.71
C GLU A 73 -7.30 -7.58 11.35
N PHE A 74 -6.68 -8.68 10.94
CA PHE A 74 -7.13 -9.46 9.79
C PHE A 74 -7.38 -10.90 10.20
N THR A 75 -8.64 -11.33 10.08
CA THR A 75 -9.06 -12.70 10.36
C THR A 75 -8.85 -13.56 9.12
N LEU A 76 -7.94 -14.51 9.21
CA LEU A 76 -7.69 -15.51 8.18
C LEU A 76 -8.72 -16.65 8.30
N THR A 77 -9.46 -16.93 7.23
CA THR A 77 -10.20 -18.18 7.08
C THR A 77 -9.22 -19.35 6.91
N ASP A 78 -9.61 -20.56 7.31
CA ASP A 78 -8.76 -21.75 7.18
C ASP A 78 -8.33 -22.01 5.72
N GLN A 79 -9.23 -21.85 4.75
CA GLN A 79 -8.92 -21.99 3.33
C GLN A 79 -7.82 -21.01 2.87
N LEU A 80 -7.93 -19.74 3.26
CA LEU A 80 -6.92 -18.72 2.91
C LEU A 80 -5.59 -18.99 3.61
N LYS A 81 -5.64 -19.49 4.85
CA LYS A 81 -4.45 -19.88 5.62
C LYS A 81 -3.68 -21.00 4.93
N GLU A 82 -4.37 -22.02 4.43
CA GLU A 82 -3.75 -23.12 3.65
C GLU A 82 -3.11 -22.61 2.35
N LYS A 83 -3.83 -21.78 1.58
CA LYS A 83 -3.29 -21.16 0.35
C LYS A 83 -2.01 -20.35 0.65
N TRP A 84 -2.04 -19.56 1.71
CA TRP A 84 -0.89 -18.74 2.10
C TRP A 84 0.28 -19.60 2.58
N GLN A 85 0.00 -20.68 3.32
CA GLN A 85 1.03 -21.61 3.74
C GLN A 85 1.70 -22.28 2.54
N ALA A 86 0.92 -22.77 1.57
CA ALA A 86 1.45 -23.33 0.34
C ALA A 86 2.33 -22.33 -0.44
N ALA A 87 1.94 -21.05 -0.47
CA ALA A 87 2.72 -19.99 -1.11
C ALA A 87 4.06 -19.73 -0.40
N ILE A 88 4.06 -19.77 0.94
CA ILE A 88 5.26 -19.64 1.78
C ILE A 88 6.18 -20.84 1.54
N ASP A 89 5.65 -22.06 1.54
CA ASP A 89 6.42 -23.30 1.34
C ASP A 89 7.07 -23.33 -0.05
N LYS A 90 6.34 -22.86 -1.07
CA LYS A 90 6.87 -22.65 -2.43
C LYS A 90 7.87 -21.50 -2.53
N SER A 91 8.04 -20.69 -1.48
CA SER A 91 8.85 -19.46 -1.48
C SER A 91 8.44 -18.49 -2.58
N THR A 92 7.14 -18.28 -2.72
CA THR A 92 6.59 -17.36 -3.73
C THR A 92 7.08 -15.93 -3.46
N ARG A 93 7.57 -15.26 -4.50
CA ARG A 93 8.17 -13.92 -4.41
C ARG A 93 7.11 -12.83 -4.42
N LEU A 94 7.33 -11.75 -3.67
CA LEU A 94 6.49 -10.55 -3.72
C LEU A 94 6.74 -9.69 -4.97
N PHE A 95 7.96 -9.71 -5.51
CA PHE A 95 8.36 -8.91 -6.67
C PHE A 95 8.79 -9.82 -7.83
N SER A 96 8.60 -9.35 -9.06
CA SER A 96 8.90 -10.13 -10.27
C SER A 96 10.40 -10.38 -10.50
N HIS A 97 11.28 -9.46 -10.07
CA HIS A 97 12.72 -9.55 -10.31
C HIS A 97 13.51 -9.92 -9.05
N SER A 98 14.47 -10.84 -9.18
CA SER A 98 15.22 -11.40 -8.05
C SER A 98 16.65 -10.90 -7.94
N GLY A 99 17.08 -10.63 -6.71
CA GLY A 99 18.51 -10.55 -6.37
C GLY A 99 18.93 -9.36 -5.51
N LYS A 100 18.08 -8.33 -5.40
CA LYS A 100 18.35 -7.15 -4.57
C LYS A 100 17.30 -6.98 -3.49
N LYS A 101 17.69 -6.39 -2.35
CA LYS A 101 16.73 -5.89 -1.35
C LYS A 101 15.97 -4.74 -2.01
N LEU A 102 14.67 -4.95 -2.22
CA LEU A 102 13.76 -4.00 -2.83
C LEU A 102 12.95 -3.28 -1.75
N PHE A 103 12.65 -2.03 -2.02
CA PHE A 103 11.86 -1.15 -1.16
C PHE A 103 10.81 -0.45 -2.01
N ILE A 104 9.65 -0.22 -1.42
CA ILE A 104 8.62 0.63 -2.02
C ILE A 104 8.87 2.03 -1.51
N CYS A 105 9.11 2.96 -2.41
CA CYS A 105 9.42 4.35 -2.12
C CYS A 105 8.25 5.22 -2.54
N MET A 106 7.76 6.07 -1.64
CA MET A 106 6.69 7.01 -1.93
C MET A 106 7.15 8.43 -1.63
N ARG A 107 6.90 9.37 -2.54
CA ARG A 107 7.19 10.80 -2.34
C ARG A 107 5.91 11.57 -2.12
N LYS A 108 5.81 12.36 -1.06
CA LYS A 108 4.65 13.24 -0.82
C LYS A 108 4.54 14.31 -1.90
N LYS A 109 3.33 14.80 -2.11
CA LYS A 109 3.08 15.93 -3.01
C LYS A 109 3.36 17.25 -2.29
N GLY A 110 4.15 18.12 -2.90
CA GLY A 110 4.51 19.44 -2.34
C GLY A 110 5.68 19.43 -1.35
N ASP A 111 6.41 18.32 -1.25
CA ASP A 111 7.66 18.26 -0.50
C ASP A 111 8.80 18.77 -1.40
N GLU A 112 9.40 19.91 -1.04
CA GLU A 112 10.54 20.50 -1.75
C GLU A 112 11.82 19.69 -1.47
N ASP A 113 11.91 19.09 -0.29
CA ASP A 113 12.91 18.11 0.04
C ASP A 113 12.50 16.77 -0.57
N ALA A 114 13.38 16.19 -1.39
CA ALA A 114 13.12 14.96 -2.14
C ALA A 114 13.07 13.69 -1.25
N SER A 115 12.60 13.80 0.00
CA SER A 115 12.55 12.72 0.98
C SER A 115 11.52 11.65 0.57
N TYR A 116 11.91 10.38 0.70
CA TYR A 116 11.03 9.25 0.44
C TYR A 116 10.53 8.63 1.74
N TYR A 117 9.26 8.26 1.75
CA TYR A 117 8.73 7.23 2.62
C TYR A 117 9.17 5.87 2.11
N ILE A 118 9.98 5.17 2.88
CA ILE A 118 10.47 3.83 2.53
C ILE A 118 9.64 2.79 3.27
N LEU A 119 8.92 1.98 2.50
CA LEU A 119 8.25 0.80 2.99
C LEU A 119 9.07 -0.45 2.63
N LYS A 120 9.53 -1.15 3.68
CA LYS A 120 10.37 -2.34 3.55
C LYS A 120 9.55 -3.62 3.64
N LEU A 121 9.02 -4.12 2.53
CA LEU A 121 8.32 -5.41 2.52
C LEU A 121 9.29 -6.60 2.35
N PRO A 122 8.97 -7.78 2.93
CA PRO A 122 9.74 -8.99 2.69
C PRO A 122 9.64 -9.40 1.21
N HIS A 123 10.79 -9.71 0.60
CA HIS A 123 10.82 -10.23 -0.76
C HIS A 123 10.23 -11.65 -0.84
N TYR A 124 10.44 -12.44 0.21
CA TYR A 124 9.88 -13.76 0.45
C TYR A 124 9.22 -13.75 1.82
N PRO A 125 7.88 -13.68 1.91
CA PRO A 125 7.19 -13.86 3.18
C PRO A 125 7.51 -15.25 3.76
N LYS A 126 8.00 -15.28 5.01
CA LYS A 126 8.48 -16.52 5.65
C LYS A 126 7.46 -17.20 6.56
N ASN A 127 6.37 -16.50 6.87
CA ASN A 127 5.33 -16.97 7.77
C ASN A 127 4.05 -16.17 7.56
N LEU A 128 2.95 -16.66 8.11
CA LEU A 128 1.63 -16.03 8.03
C LEU A 128 1.64 -14.59 8.55
N LYS A 129 2.39 -14.30 9.63
CA LYS A 129 2.51 -12.93 10.16
C LYS A 129 3.06 -11.96 9.12
N GLN A 130 4.10 -12.35 8.37
CA GLN A 130 4.63 -11.55 7.28
C GLN A 130 3.65 -11.40 6.12
N MET A 131 2.89 -12.46 5.79
CA MET A 131 1.84 -12.38 4.77
C MET A 131 0.75 -11.37 5.15
N ILE A 132 0.29 -11.37 6.40
CA ILE A 132 -0.68 -10.39 6.93
C ILE A 132 -0.13 -8.98 6.75
N ILE A 133 1.11 -8.74 7.19
CA ILE A 133 1.76 -7.43 7.07
C ILE A 133 1.81 -6.99 5.60
N VAL A 134 2.24 -7.86 4.69
CA VAL A 134 2.31 -7.55 3.25
C VAL A 134 0.93 -7.20 2.70
N ARG A 135 -0.09 -8.04 2.97
CA ARG A 135 -1.46 -7.81 2.52
C ARG A 135 -1.98 -6.45 2.98
N CYS A 136 -1.87 -6.17 4.28
CA CYS A 136 -2.41 -4.92 4.84
C CYS A 136 -1.70 -3.69 4.30
N TRP A 137 -0.39 -3.76 4.06
CA TRP A 137 0.32 -2.64 3.44
C TRP A 137 -0.03 -2.47 1.97
N LEU A 138 -0.17 -3.54 1.20
CA LEU A 138 -0.62 -3.47 -0.18
C LEU A 138 -2.04 -2.90 -0.28
N GLU A 139 -2.95 -3.32 0.59
CA GLU A 139 -4.30 -2.77 0.66
C GLU A 139 -4.27 -1.25 0.89
N ARG A 140 -3.44 -0.79 1.84
CA ARG A 140 -3.24 0.65 2.09
C ARG A 140 -2.66 1.37 0.88
N LEU A 141 -1.70 0.76 0.21
CA LEU A 141 -1.06 1.32 -0.98
C LEU A 141 -2.06 1.44 -2.15
N PHE A 142 -2.93 0.45 -2.37
CA PHE A 142 -3.99 0.51 -3.38
C PHE A 142 -5.05 1.57 -3.07
N LYS A 143 -5.23 1.93 -1.80
CA LYS A 143 -6.09 3.03 -1.35
C LYS A 143 -5.43 4.42 -1.48
N CYS A 144 -4.16 4.52 -1.88
CA CYS A 144 -3.48 5.80 -2.08
C CYS A 144 -3.64 6.33 -3.52
N ASP A 145 -3.54 7.65 -3.68
CA ASP A 145 -3.51 8.31 -4.98
C ASP A 145 -2.07 8.70 -5.33
N PHE A 146 -1.63 8.41 -6.56
CA PHE A 146 -0.30 8.76 -7.04
C PHE A 146 -0.39 9.60 -8.32
N ASP A 147 0.32 10.73 -8.36
CA ASP A 147 0.43 11.49 -9.63
C ASP A 147 1.27 10.70 -10.65
N CYS A 148 2.30 9.97 -10.20
CA CYS A 148 3.19 9.18 -11.03
C CYS A 148 3.52 7.83 -10.38
N ALA A 149 3.76 6.81 -11.21
CA ALA A 149 4.43 5.57 -10.81
C ALA A 149 5.62 5.31 -11.72
N ASP A 150 6.77 4.99 -11.13
CA ASP A 150 8.00 4.67 -11.87
C ASP A 150 8.58 3.34 -11.39
N PHE A 151 8.52 2.34 -12.26
CA PHE A 151 8.96 0.98 -11.96
C PHE A 151 10.13 0.61 -12.88
N TYR A 152 11.31 0.43 -12.28
CA TYR A 152 12.54 0.08 -13.01
C TYR A 152 12.86 -1.41 -12.84
N ASN A 153 12.71 -2.20 -13.91
CA ASN A 153 12.98 -3.63 -13.99
C ASN A 153 12.23 -4.52 -13.00
N THR A 154 11.30 -3.99 -12.19
CA THR A 154 10.60 -4.76 -11.18
C THR A 154 9.20 -4.22 -10.94
N VAL A 155 8.26 -5.14 -10.77
CA VAL A 155 6.87 -4.87 -10.40
C VAL A 155 6.45 -5.87 -9.32
N PHE A 156 5.24 -5.71 -8.78
CA PHE A 156 4.66 -6.73 -7.91
C PHE A 156 4.41 -8.03 -8.68
N ASN A 157 4.65 -9.16 -8.04
CA ASN A 157 4.33 -10.45 -8.60
C ASN A 157 2.81 -10.67 -8.56
N GLN A 158 2.18 -10.78 -9.73
CA GLN A 158 0.74 -10.97 -9.83
C GLN A 158 0.25 -12.25 -9.15
N GLU A 159 1.01 -13.34 -9.19
CA GLU A 159 0.67 -14.60 -8.48
C GLU A 159 0.55 -14.33 -6.98
N MET A 160 1.51 -13.58 -6.41
CA MET A 160 1.47 -13.22 -4.98
C MET A 160 0.30 -12.29 -4.65
N ILE A 161 0.00 -11.30 -5.50
CA ILE A 161 -1.17 -10.43 -5.31
C ILE A 161 -2.45 -11.27 -5.29
N ASN A 162 -2.61 -12.19 -6.24
CA ASN A 162 -3.79 -13.06 -6.31
C ASN A 162 -3.89 -13.96 -5.06
N ILE A 163 -2.78 -14.46 -4.53
CA ILE A 163 -2.78 -15.26 -3.30
C ILE A 163 -3.19 -14.44 -2.08
N LEU A 164 -2.68 -13.21 -1.95
CA LEU A 164 -2.94 -12.35 -0.79
C LEU A 164 -4.39 -11.86 -0.73
N PHE A 165 -5.00 -11.65 -1.90
CA PHE A 165 -6.34 -11.09 -2.00
C PHE A 165 -7.40 -12.09 -2.46
N ASP A 166 -7.04 -13.30 -2.91
CA ASP A 166 -7.96 -14.36 -3.35
C ASP A 166 -9.09 -13.89 -4.29
N ASN A 167 -8.77 -12.98 -5.21
CA ASN A 167 -9.73 -12.30 -6.09
C ASN A 167 -10.87 -11.59 -5.34
N ASP A 168 -10.60 -11.11 -4.13
CA ASP A 168 -11.51 -10.29 -3.34
C ASP A 168 -11.95 -9.08 -4.16
N LYS A 169 -13.20 -9.15 -4.65
CA LYS A 169 -13.81 -8.14 -5.51
C LYS A 169 -14.06 -6.83 -4.77
N THR A 170 -13.95 -6.82 -3.44
CA THR A 170 -14.18 -5.62 -2.62
C THR A 170 -13.00 -4.66 -2.65
N ILE A 171 -11.79 -5.17 -2.93
CA ILE A 171 -10.57 -4.36 -3.00
C ILE A 171 -10.23 -4.15 -4.47
N SER A 172 -10.26 -2.89 -4.91
CA SER A 172 -9.67 -2.53 -6.19
C SER A 172 -8.16 -2.74 -6.10
N LEU A 173 -7.66 -3.84 -6.67
CA LEU A 173 -6.22 -4.18 -6.72
C LEU A 173 -5.47 -3.37 -7.79
N GLN A 174 -5.89 -2.13 -7.99
CA GLN A 174 -5.33 -1.19 -8.96
C GLN A 174 -4.95 0.08 -8.22
N PHE A 175 -3.72 0.52 -8.45
CA PHE A 175 -3.29 1.82 -7.99
C PHE A 175 -4.03 2.92 -8.75
N ASN A 176 -4.50 3.95 -8.06
CA ASN A 176 -4.97 5.15 -8.72
C ASN A 176 -3.78 6.02 -9.13
N ILE A 177 -3.32 5.86 -10.37
CA ILE A 177 -2.14 6.54 -10.91
C ILE A 177 -2.54 7.36 -12.15
N LYS A 178 -2.06 8.60 -12.25
CA LYS A 178 -2.27 9.41 -13.45
C LYS A 178 -1.27 9.13 -14.57
N ASN A 179 0.00 8.88 -14.23
CA ASN A 179 1.06 8.61 -15.21
C ASN A 179 1.90 7.40 -14.79
N VAL A 180 2.10 6.44 -15.69
CA VAL A 180 2.92 5.24 -15.42
C VAL A 180 4.14 5.19 -16.34
N SER A 181 5.30 5.03 -15.74
CA SER A 181 6.57 4.75 -16.41
C SER A 181 7.03 3.34 -16.04
N LEU A 182 7.14 2.46 -17.04
CA LEU A 182 7.72 1.15 -16.87
C LEU A 182 9.01 1.08 -17.69
N ARG A 183 10.13 0.83 -17.01
CA ARG A 183 11.46 0.84 -17.63
C ARG A 183 12.08 -0.52 -17.52
N ALA A 184 12.55 -1.06 -18.66
CA ALA A 184 13.24 -2.34 -18.73
C ALA A 184 14.61 -2.14 -19.39
N GLY A 185 15.68 -2.06 -18.60
CA GLY A 185 17.01 -1.69 -19.10
C GLY A 185 17.00 -0.36 -19.88
N LYS A 186 17.93 -0.16 -20.82
CA LYS A 186 18.11 1.09 -21.61
C LYS A 186 16.92 1.50 -22.51
N LYS A 187 15.73 0.90 -22.37
CA LYS A 187 14.52 1.31 -23.11
C LYS A 187 13.36 1.61 -22.14
N GLU A 188 12.88 2.85 -22.19
CA GLU A 188 11.62 3.28 -21.57
C GLU A 188 10.45 2.76 -22.41
N LEU A 189 9.45 2.14 -21.76
CA LEU A 189 8.13 1.91 -22.33
C LEU A 189 7.13 2.79 -21.56
N ARG A 190 6.64 3.85 -22.21
CA ARG A 190 5.51 4.62 -21.69
C ARG A 190 4.22 3.87 -22.03
N ILE A 191 3.43 3.54 -21.03
CA ILE A 191 2.11 2.92 -21.21
C ILE A 191 1.09 4.00 -20.81
N PHE A 192 0.20 4.34 -21.75
CA PHE A 192 -0.81 5.40 -21.66
C PHE A 192 -1.91 5.08 -20.66
#